data_AF-M0L0S9-F1
#
_entry.id   AF-M0L0S9-F1
#
_cell.length_a   1.000
_cell.length_b   1.000
_cell.length_c   1.000
_cell.angle_alpha   90.00
_cell.angle_beta   90.00
_cell.angle_gamma   90.00
#
_symmetry.space_group_name_H-M   'P 1'
#
loop_
_entity.id
_entity.type
_entity.pdbx_description
1 polymer ?
#
loop_
_entity_poly.entity_id
_entity_poly.type
_entity_poly.pdbx_seq_one_letter_code
_entity_poly.pdbx_strand_id
1 'polypeptide(L)'
;MTQTPEGRPTVRIDGADPILLPWDVAPETLPFDVVRGPVAFECASGDRIEREYTGVAVFDLLEAAAMPGDTTHVQFESANGDLACIPLADLNGAVLALGDGPGTEPGRPRFVSPHILGPRTVKNVCRLRPRALAAGADREAYERLPLDD
;
A
#
# COMPACT_ATOMS: atom_id res chain seq x y z
N MET A 1 3.17 -23.38 26.95
CA MET A 1 3.33 -22.17 26.12
C MET A 1 2.11 -22.10 25.22
N THR A 2 1.07 -21.42 25.71
CA THR A 2 -0.18 -21.22 25.00
C THR A 2 0.05 -20.14 23.95
N GLN A 3 0.27 -20.58 22.70
CA GLN A 3 0.23 -19.68 21.55
C GLN A 3 -1.21 -19.20 21.44
N THR A 4 -1.46 -17.94 21.82
CA THR A 4 -2.65 -17.21 21.38
C THR A 4 -2.70 -17.32 19.85
N PRO A 5 -3.85 -17.56 19.20
CA PRO A 5 -3.92 -17.47 17.75
C PRO A 5 -3.51 -16.04 17.40
N GLU A 6 -2.32 -15.88 16.83
CA GLU A 6 -1.84 -14.60 16.33
C GLU A 6 -2.91 -14.10 15.36
N GLY A 7 -3.46 -12.91 15.63
CA GLY A 7 -4.56 -12.38 14.86
C GLY A 7 -4.22 -12.42 13.37
N ARG A 8 -5.18 -12.88 12.55
CA ARG A 8 -5.05 -12.92 11.08
C ARG A 8 -4.43 -11.60 10.61
N PRO A 9 -3.28 -11.61 9.91
CA PRO A 9 -2.61 -10.37 9.54
C PRO A 9 -3.52 -9.53 8.64
N THR A 10 -3.59 -8.23 8.92
CA THR A 10 -4.46 -7.30 8.20
C THR A 10 -3.69 -6.08 7.71
N VAL A 11 -4.12 -5.50 6.60
CA VAL A 11 -3.85 -4.12 6.23
C VAL A 11 -4.91 -3.25 6.89
N ARG A 12 -4.48 -2.31 7.72
CA ARG A 12 -5.35 -1.28 8.28
C ARG A 12 -5.30 -0.02 7.43
N ILE A 13 -6.45 0.46 6.98
CA ILE A 13 -6.54 1.75 6.29
C ILE A 13 -7.17 2.73 7.27
N ASP A 14 -6.37 3.71 7.70
CA ASP A 14 -6.85 4.75 8.60
C ASP A 14 -7.69 5.80 7.86
N GLY A 15 -8.61 6.38 8.60
CA GLY A 15 -9.42 7.54 8.23
C GLY A 15 -10.43 7.80 9.35
N ALA A 16 -11.50 8.53 9.08
CA ALA A 16 -12.55 8.73 10.08
C ALA A 16 -13.28 7.41 10.41
N ASP A 17 -13.40 6.51 9.43
CA ASP A 17 -14.05 5.21 9.54
C ASP A 17 -13.05 4.10 9.12
N PRO A 18 -12.08 3.73 9.97
CA PRO A 18 -10.98 2.86 9.57
C PRO A 18 -11.47 1.46 9.16
N ILE A 19 -10.89 0.93 8.08
CA ILE A 19 -11.19 -0.42 7.58
C ILE A 19 -10.00 -1.37 7.77
N LEU A 20 -10.31 -2.67 7.85
CA LEU A 20 -9.33 -3.75 7.98
C LEU A 20 -9.51 -4.74 6.83
N LEU A 21 -8.44 -4.98 6.08
CA LEU A 21 -8.39 -5.98 5.02
C LEU A 21 -7.47 -7.11 5.43
N PRO A 22 -7.92 -8.37 5.51
CA PRO A 22 -7.01 -9.48 5.73
C PRO A 22 -6.00 -9.64 4.60
N TRP A 23 -4.77 -10.05 4.90
CA TRP A 23 -3.71 -10.19 3.90
C TRP A 23 -4.00 -11.28 2.86
N ASP A 24 -4.63 -12.36 3.32
CA ASP A 24 -5.01 -13.56 2.59
C ASP A 24 -6.43 -13.47 2.04
N VAL A 25 -7.03 -12.27 1.98
CA VAL A 25 -8.34 -12.08 1.35
C VAL A 25 -8.21 -12.13 -0.17
N ALA A 26 -9.07 -12.91 -0.82
CA ALA A 26 -9.17 -12.87 -2.28
C ALA A 26 -9.78 -11.52 -2.70
N PRO A 27 -9.12 -10.72 -3.58
CA PRO A 27 -9.62 -9.43 -4.03
C PRO A 27 -11.07 -9.47 -4.53
N GLU A 28 -11.46 -10.56 -5.19
CA GLU A 28 -12.79 -10.79 -5.75
C GLU A 28 -13.91 -10.90 -4.71
N THR A 29 -13.55 -11.12 -3.44
CA THR A 29 -14.51 -11.19 -2.32
C THR A 29 -14.70 -9.86 -1.62
N LEU A 30 -13.89 -8.86 -1.96
CA LEU A 30 -13.99 -7.53 -1.39
C LEU A 30 -15.10 -6.72 -2.08
N PRO A 31 -15.72 -5.75 -1.37
CA PRO A 31 -16.72 -4.87 -1.96
C PRO A 31 -16.08 -3.74 -2.78
N PHE A 32 -15.03 -4.05 -3.56
CA PHE A 32 -14.30 -3.10 -4.40
C PHE A 32 -14.12 -3.66 -5.80
N ASP A 33 -13.96 -2.77 -6.76
CA ASP A 33 -13.54 -3.18 -8.10
C ASP A 33 -12.10 -3.72 -8.06
N VAL A 34 -11.92 -4.92 -8.60
CA VAL A 34 -10.61 -5.56 -8.65
C VAL A 34 -9.82 -4.99 -9.83
N VAL A 35 -8.71 -4.34 -9.51
CA VAL A 35 -7.75 -3.86 -10.50
C VAL A 35 -6.83 -5.01 -10.88
N ARG A 36 -6.68 -5.21 -12.19
CA ARG A 36 -5.72 -6.15 -12.79
C ARG A 36 -4.93 -5.43 -13.86
N GLY A 37 -3.63 -5.67 -13.90
CA GLY A 37 -2.82 -5.23 -15.03
C GLY A 37 -1.34 -5.16 -14.73
N PRO A 38 -0.53 -4.97 -15.77
CA PRO A 38 0.89 -4.74 -15.63
C PRO A 38 1.11 -3.39 -14.93
N VAL A 39 1.81 -3.40 -13.81
CA VAL A 39 2.40 -2.19 -13.24
C VAL A 39 3.89 -2.30 -13.46
N ALA A 40 4.42 -1.36 -14.25
CA ALA A 40 5.84 -1.20 -14.43
C ALA A 40 6.38 -0.25 -13.36
N PHE A 41 7.44 -0.66 -12.67
CA PHE A 41 8.19 0.20 -11.76
C PHE A 41 9.69 -0.12 -11.88
N GLU A 42 10.52 0.87 -11.57
CA GLU A 42 11.97 0.74 -11.54
C GLU A 42 12.37 0.29 -10.13
N CYS A 43 13.18 -0.76 -10.06
CA CYS A 43 13.81 -1.18 -8.82
C CYS A 43 14.95 -0.22 -8.45
N ALA A 44 15.39 -0.22 -7.19
CA ALA A 44 16.57 0.53 -6.77
C ALA A 44 17.85 0.14 -7.55
N SER A 45 17.89 -1.07 -8.11
CA SER A 45 18.97 -1.54 -9.00
C SER A 45 18.98 -0.91 -10.40
N GLY A 46 17.96 -0.13 -10.77
CA GLY A 46 17.76 0.39 -12.13
C GLY A 46 17.03 -0.57 -13.08
N ASP A 47 16.66 -1.77 -12.60
CA ASP A 47 15.89 -2.72 -13.41
C ASP A 47 14.42 -2.28 -13.51
N ARG A 48 13.91 -2.22 -14.73
CA ARG A 48 12.47 -2.06 -14.97
C ARG A 48 11.77 -3.40 -14.75
N ILE A 49 10.94 -3.46 -13.73
CA ILE A 49 10.10 -4.61 -13.43
C ILE A 49 8.70 -4.31 -13.94
N GLU A 50 8.23 -5.13 -14.89
CA GLU A 50 6.83 -5.16 -15.29
C GLU A 50 6.22 -6.45 -14.77
N ARG A 51 5.21 -6.34 -13.92
CA ARG A 51 4.51 -7.47 -13.33
C ARG A 51 3.02 -7.21 -13.31
N GLU A 52 2.25 -8.27 -13.51
CA GLU A 52 0.81 -8.21 -13.31
C GLU A 52 0.50 -8.25 -11.81
N TYR A 53 -0.35 -7.32 -11.38
CA TYR A 53 -0.85 -7.30 -10.01
C TYR A 53 -2.35 -7.48 -10.00
N THR A 54 -2.86 -8.09 -8.94
CA THR A 54 -4.30 -8.17 -8.64
C THR A 54 -4.53 -7.57 -7.26
N GLY A 55 -5.41 -6.58 -7.17
CA GLY A 55 -5.65 -5.83 -5.93
C GLY A 55 -6.76 -4.82 -6.05
N VAL A 56 -6.72 -3.81 -5.18
CA VAL A 56 -7.71 -2.73 -5.11
C VAL A 56 -7.02 -1.38 -5.31
N ALA A 57 -7.68 -0.44 -5.99
CA ALA A 57 -7.16 0.90 -6.14
C ALA A 57 -7.00 1.56 -4.75
N VAL A 58 -5.87 2.25 -4.55
CA VAL A 58 -5.59 2.88 -3.25
C VAL A 58 -6.64 3.94 -2.90
N PHE A 59 -7.14 4.69 -3.88
CA PHE A 59 -8.17 5.70 -3.64
C PHE A 59 -9.49 5.10 -3.14
N ASP A 60 -9.95 3.99 -3.70
CA ASP A 60 -11.20 3.33 -3.26
C ASP A 60 -11.10 2.90 -1.78
N LEU A 61 -9.92 2.43 -1.36
CA LEU A 61 -9.66 2.05 0.03
C LEU A 61 -9.67 3.27 0.97
N LEU A 62 -9.05 4.38 0.55
CA LEU A 62 -8.99 5.62 1.31
C LEU A 62 -10.38 6.27 1.41
N GLU A 63 -11.15 6.25 0.33
CA GLU A 63 -12.53 6.74 0.31
C GLU A 63 -13.41 5.91 1.27
N ALA A 64 -13.33 4.58 1.19
CA ALA A 64 -14.06 3.70 2.09
C ALA A 64 -13.65 3.86 3.56
N ALA A 65 -12.41 4.28 3.84
CA ALA A 65 -11.95 4.60 5.18
C ALA A 65 -12.38 6.01 5.67
N ALA A 66 -13.11 6.77 4.85
CA ALA A 66 -13.41 8.19 5.07
C ALA A 66 -12.12 9.02 5.29
N MET A 67 -11.23 9.00 4.31
CA MET A 67 -10.01 9.81 4.29
C MET A 67 -10.32 11.31 4.58
N PRO A 68 -9.59 11.96 5.51
CA PRO A 68 -9.78 13.38 5.80
C PRO A 68 -9.53 14.27 4.57
N GLY A 69 -10.37 15.30 4.37
CA GLY A 69 -10.30 16.18 3.21
C GLY A 69 -9.08 17.10 3.11
N ASP A 70 -8.32 17.25 4.20
CA ASP A 70 -7.05 17.99 4.27
C ASP A 70 -5.82 17.08 4.04
N THR A 71 -6.03 15.81 3.70
CA THR A 71 -4.96 14.86 3.40
C THR A 71 -4.14 15.34 2.19
N THR A 72 -2.83 15.45 2.38
CA THR A 72 -1.88 15.79 1.30
C THR A 72 -0.96 14.61 0.94
N HIS A 73 -0.79 13.66 1.87
CA HIS A 73 0.07 12.49 1.70
C HIS A 73 -0.56 11.25 2.32
N VAL A 74 -0.12 10.08 1.88
CA VAL A 74 -0.43 8.80 2.51
C VAL A 74 0.87 8.12 2.89
N GLN A 75 1.00 7.78 4.16
CA GLN A 75 2.12 6.98 4.66
C GLN A 75 1.76 5.51 4.63
N PHE A 76 2.55 4.73 3.88
CA PHE A 76 2.47 3.28 3.81
C PHE A 76 3.46 2.67 4.79
N GLU A 77 3.00 1.71 5.58
CA GLU A 77 3.80 0.99 6.55
C GLU A 77 3.89 -0.49 6.17
N SER A 78 5.11 -1.00 6.19
CA SER A 78 5.43 -2.42 6.09
C SER A 78 5.35 -3.07 7.47
N ALA A 79 4.96 -4.34 7.52
CA ALA A 79 5.05 -5.15 8.74
C ALA A 79 6.48 -5.26 9.28
N ASN A 80 7.50 -4.98 8.46
CA ASN A 80 8.90 -4.94 8.87
C ASN A 80 9.34 -3.58 9.47
N GLY A 81 8.44 -2.59 9.49
CA GLY A 81 8.70 -1.26 10.04
C GLY A 81 9.13 -0.20 9.03
N ASP A 82 9.19 -0.53 7.73
CA ASP A 82 9.46 0.44 6.67
C ASP A 82 8.30 1.42 6.53
N LEU A 83 8.60 2.69 6.29
CA LEU A 83 7.63 3.76 6.08
C LEU A 83 7.96 4.51 4.79
N ALA A 84 7.00 4.56 3.86
CA ALA A 84 7.07 5.42 2.68
C ALA A 84 5.96 6.47 2.74
N CYS A 85 6.28 7.73 2.47
CA CYS A 85 5.34 8.84 2.51
C CYS A 85 5.12 9.32 1.08
N ILE A 86 3.91 9.10 0.55
CA ILE A 86 3.59 9.32 -0.85
C ILE A 86 2.66 10.53 -0.98
N PRO A 87 2.99 11.52 -1.81
CA PRO A 87 2.07 12.61 -2.12
C PRO A 87 0.77 12.08 -2.73
N LEU A 88 -0.38 12.66 -2.36
CA LEU A 88 -1.68 12.24 -2.88
C LEU A 88 -1.75 12.32 -4.42
N ALA A 89 -1.05 13.29 -5.02
CA ALA A 89 -0.96 13.48 -6.46
C ALA A 89 -0.30 12.30 -7.21
N ASP A 90 0.58 11.54 -6.54
CA ASP A 90 1.31 10.41 -7.12
C ASP A 90 0.62 9.06 -6.92
N LEU A 91 -0.56 9.06 -6.26
CA LEU A 91 -1.38 7.86 -6.03
C LEU A 91 -2.34 7.55 -7.18
N ASN A 92 -2.37 8.38 -8.23
CA ASN A 92 -3.18 8.08 -9.40
C ASN A 92 -2.74 6.75 -10.04
N GLY A 93 -3.68 5.82 -10.21
CA GLY A 93 -3.40 4.48 -10.72
C GLY A 93 -2.63 3.57 -9.74
N ALA A 94 -2.44 3.98 -8.48
CA ALA A 94 -1.80 3.14 -7.48
C ALA A 94 -2.74 2.04 -6.96
N VAL A 95 -2.17 0.87 -6.68
CA VAL A 95 -2.89 -0.33 -6.28
C VAL A 95 -2.28 -0.89 -5.00
N LEU A 96 -3.13 -1.27 -4.05
CA LEU A 96 -2.76 -2.21 -3.00
C LEU A 96 -2.92 -3.62 -3.58
N ALA A 97 -1.84 -4.16 -4.13
CA ALA A 97 -1.81 -5.50 -4.67
C ALA A 97 -1.90 -6.52 -3.52
N LEU A 98 -2.78 -7.50 -3.65
CA LEU A 98 -2.92 -8.61 -2.68
C LEU A 98 -2.34 -9.92 -3.25
N GLY A 99 -2.17 -10.01 -4.57
CA GLY A 99 -1.48 -11.09 -5.28
C GLY A 99 -0.69 -10.60 -6.50
N ASP A 100 0.26 -11.43 -6.96
CA ASP A 100 1.14 -11.21 -8.11
C ASP A 100 0.49 -11.65 -9.44
N GLY A 101 -0.80 -11.38 -9.62
CA GLY A 101 -1.56 -11.66 -10.84
C GLY A 101 -2.67 -12.71 -10.67
N PRO A 102 -3.40 -13.03 -11.76
CA PRO A 102 -4.56 -13.93 -11.71
C PRO A 102 -4.22 -15.31 -11.17
N GLY A 103 -4.98 -15.79 -10.17
CA GLY A 103 -4.81 -17.12 -9.58
C GLY A 103 -3.62 -17.26 -8.62
N THR A 104 -2.94 -16.16 -8.29
CA THR A 104 -1.91 -16.17 -7.24
C THR A 104 -2.53 -16.17 -5.86
N GLU A 105 -1.94 -16.92 -4.92
CA GLU A 105 -2.43 -16.95 -3.54
C GLU A 105 -2.21 -15.57 -2.88
N PRO A 106 -3.25 -14.99 -2.27
CA PRO A 106 -3.10 -13.75 -1.52
C PRO A 106 -2.28 -13.98 -0.25
N GLY A 107 -1.67 -12.92 0.28
CA GLY A 107 -0.93 -13.01 1.55
C GLY A 107 0.29 -12.12 1.65
N ARG A 108 0.61 -11.35 0.60
CA ARG A 108 1.75 -10.42 0.61
C ARG A 108 1.33 -9.06 0.05
N PRO A 109 0.53 -8.28 0.81
CA PRO A 109 0.07 -6.99 0.33
C PRO A 109 1.23 -6.09 -0.07
N ARG A 110 1.16 -5.48 -1.25
CA ARG A 110 2.20 -4.61 -1.79
C ARG A 110 1.59 -3.33 -2.34
N PHE A 111 2.19 -2.21 -1.98
CA PHE A 111 1.92 -0.95 -2.63
C PHE A 111 2.68 -0.90 -3.96
N VAL A 112 1.94 -0.73 -5.05
CA VAL A 112 2.48 -0.54 -6.39
C VAL A 112 1.85 0.71 -7.02
N SER A 113 2.65 1.48 -7.75
CA SER A 113 2.19 2.68 -8.45
C SER A 113 2.99 2.86 -9.73
N PRO A 114 2.36 3.35 -10.82
CA PRO A 114 3.06 3.71 -12.05
C PRO A 114 3.97 4.96 -11.89
N HIS A 115 3.80 5.73 -10.80
CA HIS A 115 4.50 6.99 -10.57
C HIS A 115 5.56 6.91 -9.47
N ILE A 116 5.57 5.81 -8.69
CA ILE A 116 6.49 5.62 -7.57
C ILE A 116 7.42 4.45 -7.86
N LEU A 117 8.72 4.71 -7.74
CA LEU A 117 9.79 3.75 -8.02
C LEU A 117 10.63 3.47 -6.77
N GLY A 118 11.44 2.42 -6.84
CA GLY A 118 12.45 2.09 -5.85
C GLY A 118 11.87 1.67 -4.49
N PRO A 119 12.53 2.01 -3.37
CA PRO A 119 12.20 1.48 -2.04
C PRO A 119 10.83 1.95 -1.52
N ARG A 120 10.19 2.92 -2.19
CA ARG A 120 8.85 3.42 -1.88
C ARG A 120 7.73 2.53 -2.41
N THR A 121 8.04 1.46 -3.15
CA THR A 121 7.08 0.39 -3.53
C THR A 121 6.94 -0.64 -2.40
N VAL A 122 6.36 -0.21 -1.28
CA VAL A 122 6.35 -0.92 0.00
C VAL A 122 5.76 -2.34 -0.10
N LYS A 123 6.50 -3.34 0.39
CA LYS A 123 6.07 -4.74 0.50
C LYS A 123 5.49 -5.01 1.88
N ASN A 124 4.72 -6.10 2.02
CA ASN A 124 4.14 -6.54 3.29
C ASN A 124 3.37 -5.41 4.00
N VAL A 125 2.60 -4.64 3.24
CA VAL A 125 1.91 -3.46 3.74
C VAL A 125 0.95 -3.88 4.85
N CYS A 126 1.06 -3.26 6.02
CA CYS A 126 0.19 -3.50 7.16
C CYS A 126 -0.65 -2.27 7.52
N ARG A 127 -0.28 -1.07 7.06
CA ARG A 127 -1.08 0.14 7.34
C ARG A 127 -0.94 1.22 6.28
N LEU A 128 -2.04 1.89 5.98
CA LEU A 128 -2.11 3.15 5.23
C LEU A 128 -2.58 4.25 6.19
N ARG A 129 -1.84 5.37 6.24
CA ARG A 129 -2.17 6.52 7.09
C ARG A 129 -2.29 7.80 6.26
N PRO A 130 -3.49 8.37 6.10
CA PRO A 130 -3.66 9.72 5.60
C PRO A 130 -2.90 10.72 6.49
N ARG A 131 -2.26 11.71 5.87
CA ARG A 131 -1.46 12.74 6.54
C ARG A 131 -1.71 14.10 5.90
N ALA A 132 -1.88 15.13 6.72
CA ALA A 132 -1.80 16.52 6.33
C ALA A 132 -0.40 17.05 6.66
N LEU A 133 0.44 17.23 5.64
CA LEU A 133 1.75 17.87 5.76
C LEU A 133 1.62 19.36 5.44
N ALA A 134 2.29 20.21 6.24
CA ALA A 134 2.39 21.63 5.96
C ALA A 134 3.15 21.89 4.64
N ALA A 135 2.85 23.01 3.99
CA ALA A 135 3.59 23.43 2.81
C ALA A 135 5.09 23.57 3.13
N GLY A 136 5.93 22.92 2.32
CA GLY A 136 7.39 22.91 2.52
C GLY A 136 7.88 21.98 3.63
N ALA A 137 7.01 21.21 4.28
CA ALA A 137 7.45 20.14 5.17
C ALA A 137 8.27 19.10 4.38
N ASP A 138 9.38 18.68 4.95
CA ASP A 138 10.17 17.60 4.38
C ASP A 138 9.41 16.27 4.52
N ARG A 139 9.09 15.68 3.38
CA ARG A 139 8.42 14.38 3.26
C ARG A 139 9.28 13.26 3.85
N GLU A 140 10.60 13.32 3.68
CA GLU A 140 11.53 12.25 4.08
C GLU A 140 11.61 12.12 5.60
N ALA A 141 11.28 13.18 6.35
CA ALA A 141 11.12 13.12 7.81
C ALA A 141 9.99 12.17 8.27
N TYR A 142 9.09 11.78 7.36
CA TYR A 142 8.02 10.82 7.60
C TYR A 142 8.32 9.44 7.00
N GLU A 143 9.55 9.20 6.56
CA GLU A 143 9.97 7.97 5.92
C GLU A 143 10.99 7.19 6.76
N ARG A 144 11.00 5.88 6.53
CA ARG A 144 12.00 4.94 7.02
C ARG A 144 12.11 3.88 5.96
N LEU A 145 12.86 4.18 4.91
CA LEU A 145 13.03 3.27 3.79
C LEU A 145 14.08 2.21 4.15
N PRO A 146 13.95 0.98 3.63
CA PRO A 146 15.01 0.00 3.75
C PRO A 146 16.30 0.60 3.16
N LEU A 147 17.43 0.37 3.84
CA LEU A 147 18.74 0.72 3.28
C LEU A 147 18.95 -0.17 2.04
N ASP A 148 19.46 0.42 0.95
CA ASP A 148 19.92 -0.36 -0.19
C ASP A 148 21.08 -1.26 0.29
N ASP A 149 20.88 -2.59 0.25
CA ASP A 149 21.95 -3.59 0.34
C ASP A 149 22.47 -3.90 -1.08
#